data_AF-A0A117SSI7-F1
#
_entry.id   AF-A0A117SSI7-F1
#
_cell.length_a   1.000
_cell.length_b   1.000
_cell.length_c   1.000
_cell.angle_alpha   90.00
_cell.angle_beta   90.00
_cell.angle_gamma   90.00
#
_symmetry.space_group_name_H-M   'P 1'
#
loop_
_entity.id
_entity.type
_entity.pdbx_description
1 polymer ?
#
loop_
_entity_poly.entity_id
_entity_poly.type
_entity_poly.pdbx_seq_one_letter_code
_entity_poly.pdbx_strand_id
1 'polypeptide(L)' 'MAVILFVVKKAGGRAFDAPGIEVVSEEDLPPIDDKIVVVVGNRELAERLGAAYMSEEEALRFVELLKSESARVVSRA' A
#
# COMPACT_ATOMS: atom_id res chain seq x y z
N MET A 1 2.23 -9.89 12.35
CA MET A 1 1.47 -8.73 11.83
C MET A 1 1.78 -8.65 10.35
N ALA A 2 0.79 -8.81 9.47
CA ALA A 2 1.02 -8.73 8.03
C ALA A 2 1.21 -7.25 7.63
N VAL A 3 2.21 -6.96 6.81
CA VAL A 3 2.49 -5.62 6.27
C VAL A 3 2.07 -5.61 4.81
N ILE A 4 1.36 -4.57 4.40
CA ILE A 4 0.97 -4.36 3.00
C ILE A 4 2.04 -3.49 2.34
N LEU A 5 2.62 -3.98 1.25
CA LEU A 5 3.60 -3.26 0.46
C LEU A 5 2.90 -2.60 -0.74
N PHE A 6 2.86 -1.27 -0.75
CA PHE A 6 2.41 -0.47 -1.88
C PHE A 6 3.58 -0.13 -2.78
N VAL A 7 3.52 -0.60 -4.02
CA VAL A 7 4.51 -0.30 -5.05
C VAL A 7 3.95 0.79 -5.96
N VAL A 8 4.65 1.91 -6.04
CA VAL A 8 4.20 3.09 -6.79
C VAL A 8 5.26 3.53 -7.79
N LYS A 9 4.84 4.09 -8.93
CA LYS A 9 5.74 4.58 -9.99
C LYS A 9 6.80 5.57 -9.48
N LYS A 10 6.44 6.41 -8.51
CA LYS A 10 7.35 7.31 -7.82
C LYS A 10 6.93 7.40 -6.37
N ALA A 11 7.81 7.04 -5.44
CA ALA A 11 7.54 7.16 -4.02
C ALA A 11 7.24 8.64 -3.69
N GLY A 12 5.97 8.95 -3.44
CA GLY A 12 5.47 10.32 -3.38
C GLY A 12 4.61 10.58 -2.16
N GLY A 13 5.21 11.14 -1.11
CA GLY A 13 4.54 11.96 -0.09
C GLY A 13 3.66 11.23 0.94
N ARG A 14 3.32 11.97 2.01
CA ARG A 14 2.55 11.55 3.21
C ARG A 14 1.15 10.96 2.94
N ALA A 15 0.71 10.91 1.68
CA ALA A 15 -0.64 10.51 1.31
C ALA A 15 -0.92 9.04 1.68
N PHE A 16 0.07 8.17 1.46
CA PHE A 16 -0.02 6.72 1.73
C PHE A 16 0.53 6.30 3.10
N ASP A 17 0.92 7.25 3.95
CA ASP A 17 1.49 6.98 5.28
C ASP A 17 0.39 6.47 6.23
N ALA A 18 0.39 5.17 6.56
CA ALA A 18 -0.53 4.57 7.52
C ALA A 18 0.10 3.35 8.23
N PRO A 19 -0.33 3.04 9.47
CA PRO A 19 0.14 1.85 10.18
C PRO A 19 -0.07 0.57 9.38
N GLY A 20 0.98 -0.24 9.26
CA GLY A 20 0.94 -1.51 8.53
C GLY A 20 1.04 -1.39 7.01
N ILE A 21 1.28 -0.18 6.47
CA ILE A 21 1.58 0.06 5.06
C ILE A 21 3.03 0.51 4.90
N GLU A 22 3.75 -0.16 4.01
CA GLU A 22 5.06 0.24 3.52
C GLU A 22 4.90 0.71 2.06
N VAL A 23 5.51 1.84 1.69
CA VAL A 23 5.39 2.40 0.35
C VAL A 23 6.77 2.48 -0.28
N VAL A 24 6.94 1.83 -1.42
CA VAL A 24 8.21 1.76 -2.15
C VAL A 24 8.02 2.19 -3.61
N SER A 25 9.11 2.65 -4.21
CA SER A 25 9.15 2.90 -5.65
C SER A 25 9.23 1.55 -6.40
N GLU A 26 8.85 1.54 -7.68
CA GLU A 26 9.09 0.38 -8.56
C GLU A 26 10.58 0.04 -8.70
N GLU A 27 11.47 1.03 -8.50
CA GLU A 27 12.92 0.89 -8.65
C GLU A 27 13.57 0.26 -7.40
N ASP A 28 12.94 0.39 -6.23
CA ASP A 28 13.45 -0.02 -4.93
C ASP A 28 12.63 -1.18 -4.32
N LEU A 29 12.20 -2.12 -5.16
CA LEU A 29 11.35 -3.22 -4.72
C LEU A 29 12.11 -4.17 -3.76
N PRO A 30 11.69 -4.29 -2.48
CA PRO A 30 12.29 -5.25 -1.56
C PRO A 30 11.81 -6.68 -1.89
N PRO A 31 12.39 -7.73 -1.26
CA PRO A 31 11.82 -9.08 -1.32
C PRO A 31 10.34 -9.08 -0.92
N ILE A 32 9.52 -9.81 -1.68
CA ILE A 32 8.06 -9.76 -1.58
C ILE A 32 7.40 -11.04 -1.05
N ASP A 33 8.18 -12.10 -0.84
CA ASP A 33 7.67 -13.46 -0.56
C ASP A 33 6.81 -13.57 0.71
N ASP A 34 7.01 -12.66 1.67
CA ASP A 34 6.31 -12.59 2.95
C ASP A 34 5.36 -11.39 3.08
N LYS A 35 5.10 -10.66 1.99
CA LYS A 35 4.32 -9.43 1.98
C LYS A 35 3.05 -9.56 1.15
N ILE A 36 2.02 -8.81 1.56
CA ILE A 36 0.86 -8.57 0.69
C ILE A 36 1.23 -7.41 -0.23
N VAL A 37 1.46 -7.70 -1.51
CA VAL A 37 1.88 -6.69 -2.49
C VAL A 37 0.66 -6.12 -3.22
N VAL A 38 0.58 -4.80 -3.27
CA VAL A 38 -0.36 -4.05 -4.09
C VAL A 38 0.41 -3.06 -4.95
N VAL A 39 0.25 -3.13 -6.26
CA VAL A 39 0.82 -2.16 -7.19
C VAL A 39 -0.22 -1.09 -7.50
N VAL A 40 0.19 0.18 -7.36
CA VAL A 40 -0.70 1.33 -7.52
C VAL A 40 -0.40 2.06 -8.81
N GLY A 41 -1.40 2.22 -9.68
CA GLY A 41 -1.32 3.00 -10.92
C GLY A 41 -0.55 2.33 -12.06
N ASN A 42 0.09 1.17 -11.83
CA ASN A 42 0.81 0.41 -12.85
C ASN A 42 0.30 -1.04 -12.94
N ARG A 43 -0.74 -1.24 -13.76
CA ARG A 43 -1.37 -2.56 -13.93
C ARG A 43 -0.44 -3.61 -14.55
N GLU A 44 0.38 -3.20 -15.51
CA GLU A 44 1.33 -4.09 -16.18
C GLU A 44 2.35 -4.65 -15.19
N LEU A 45 2.86 -3.80 -14.28
CA LEU A 45 3.75 -4.26 -13.21
C LEU A 45 3.02 -5.20 -12.23
N ALA A 46 1.76 -4.92 -11.88
CA ALA A 46 0.97 -5.81 -11.03
C ALA A 46 0.88 -7.22 -11.62
N GLU A 47 0.57 -7.32 -12.91
CA GLU A 47 0.47 -8.59 -13.64
C GLU A 47 1.82 -9.32 -13.69
N ARG A 48 2.92 -8.60 -13.94
CA ARG A 48 4.28 -9.16 -13.93
C ARG A 48 4.69 -9.72 -12.57
N LEU A 49 4.26 -9.09 -11.48
CA LEU A 49 4.56 -9.50 -10.11
C LEU A 49 3.56 -10.53 -9.56
N GLY A 50 2.46 -10.81 -10.29
CA GLY A 50 1.34 -11.60 -9.74
C GLY A 50 0.69 -10.94 -8.52
N ALA A 51 0.78 -9.62 -8.42
CA ALA A 51 0.33 -8.83 -7.27
C ALA A 51 -1.07 -8.26 -7.50
N ALA A 52 -1.72 -7.80 -6.42
CA ALA A 52 -2.96 -7.05 -6.54
C ALA A 52 -2.70 -5.69 -7.19
N TYR A 53 -3.71 -5.15 -7.88
CA TYR A 53 -3.67 -3.83 -8.50
C TYR A 53 -4.69 -2.90 -7.84
N MET A 54 -4.31 -1.63 -7.66
CA MET A 54 -5.22 -0.53 -7.36
C MET A 54 -4.90 0.68 -8.24
N SER A 55 -5.90 1.49 -8.56
CA SER A 55 -5.68 2.86 -9.01
C SER A 55 -5.19 3.74 -7.86
N GLU A 56 -4.58 4.90 -8.18
CA GLU A 56 -4.17 5.87 -7.16
C GLU A 56 -5.34 6.32 -6.27
N GLU A 57 -6.52 6.54 -6.86
CA GLU A 57 -7.73 6.95 -6.14
C GLU A 57 -8.21 5.87 -5.16
N GLU A 58 -8.19 4.60 -5.57
CA GLU A 58 -8.55 3.48 -4.70
C GLU A 58 -7.56 3.31 -3.55
N ALA A 59 -6.27 3.42 -3.84
CA ALA A 59 -5.21 3.33 -2.82
C ALA A 59 -5.34 4.46 -1.77
N LEU A 60 -5.66 5.68 -2.19
CA LEU A 60 -5.89 6.80 -1.27
C LEU A 60 -7.10 6.55 -0.37
N ARG A 61 -8.25 6.13 -0.94
CA ARG A 61 -9.45 5.78 -0.15
C ARG A 61 -9.17 4.64 0.83
N PHE A 62 -8.39 3.65 0.44
CA PHE A 62 -8.02 2.53 1.30
C PHE A 62 -7.18 2.99 2.49
N VAL A 63 -6.18 3.86 2.26
CA VAL A 63 -5.35 4.42 3.33
C VAL A 63 -6.17 5.29 4.29
N GLU A 64 -7.09 6.11 3.78
CA GLU A 64 -8.00 6.90 4.61
C GLU A 64 -8.88 6.02 5.50
N LEU A 65 -9.41 4.91 4.95
CA LEU A 65 -10.18 3.94 5.72
C LEU A 65 -9.34 3.32 6.84
N LEU A 66 -8.10 2.91 6.56
CA LEU A 66 -7.21 2.32 7.58
C LEU A 66 -6.87 3.30 8.70
N LYS A 67 -6.65 4.57 8.37
CA LYS A 67 -6.43 5.64 9.37
C LYS A 67 -7.64 5.80 10.28
N SER A 68 -8.84 5.86 9.69
CA SER A 68 -10.11 5.99 10.42
C SER A 68 -10.36 4.80 11.35
N GLU A 69 -10.18 3.58 10.86
CA GLU A 69 -10.39 2.38 11.67
C GLU A 69 -9.34 2.24 12.78
N SER A 70 -8.08 2.58 12.50
CA SER A 70 -7.02 2.60 13.53
C SER A 70 -7.36 3.58 14.66
N ALA A 71 -7.85 4.77 14.33
CA ALA A 71 -8.28 5.75 15.33
C ALA A 71 -9.46 5.24 16.18
N ARG A 72 -10.40 4.50 15.58
CA ARG A 72 -11.55 3.90 16.30
C ARG A 72 -11.13 2.80 17.27
N VAL A 73 -10.16 1.96 16.88
CA VAL A 73 -9.64 0.90 17.75
C VAL A 73 -8.92 1.49 18.97
N VAL A 74 -8.11 2.54 18.77
CA VAL A 74 -7.43 3.25 19.87
C VAL A 74 -8.43 3.94 20.81
N SER A 75 -9.53 4.49 20.29
CA SER A 75 -10.58 5.12 21.12
C SER A 75 -11.37 4.13 21.99
N ARG A 76 -11.28 2.83 21.72
CA ARG A 76 -12.01 1.77 22.46
C ARG A 76 -11.11 0.96 23.41
N ALA A 77 -9.80 1.18 23.36
CA ALA A 77 -8.79 0.57 24.22
C ALA A 77 -8.51 1.47 25.43
#